data_AF-V6L055-F1
#
_entry.id   AF-V6L055-F1
#
_cell.length_a   1.000
_cell.length_b   1.000
_cell.length_c   1.000
_cell.angle_alpha   90.00
_cell.angle_beta   90.00
_cell.angle_gamma   90.00
#
_symmetry.space_group_name_H-M   'P 1'
#
loop_
_entity.id
_entity.type
_entity.pdbx_description
1 polymer ?
#
loop_
_entity_poly.entity_id
_entity_poly.type
_entity_poly.pdbx_seq_one_letter_code
_entity_poly.pdbx_strand_id
1 'polypeptide(L)'
;MPTDRTPHAEPTVADRGGEEDGPALELLVHGVGGATPQEMLRAHRTVRVTGDRTAAVYRRVEDVGAEERSREAGAPSAIPEAYCWSHLTSGNSARALWLLLLPFMVVNLAHWMRPAAAGRVGLVRAHGLLLRLLALSLTVLLVGAACEVALDLVAWQCAGSPRCAAERSWLAFMAPDASGNGGWWSQPGRRLLPAAVLPTVLTGLLWWLSRRTWSAYESQPPWHDPMKGTADQGPTAVVEDHERPVADGRPDLCLPGFWFGRRLVARLRAAHTAAGFLTVGAALTVAACRHDQGTAGAGGPAAFGVALQVMLAAAAVAVLATVCSRGRGESTPDRRPDDPLS
;
A
#
# COMPACT_ATOMS: atom_id res chain seq x y z
N MET A 1 16.59 55.59 -22.12
CA MET A 1 15.77 54.90 -21.11
C MET A 1 16.56 53.72 -20.57
N PRO A 2 17.15 53.79 -19.38
CA PRO A 2 17.69 52.61 -18.71
C PRO A 2 16.54 51.86 -18.03
N THR A 3 16.43 50.56 -18.28
CA THR A 3 15.47 49.67 -17.65
C THR A 3 15.91 49.35 -16.23
N ASP A 4 15.13 49.82 -15.26
CA ASP A 4 15.17 49.44 -13.86
C ASP A 4 14.49 48.06 -13.69
N ARG A 5 15.20 47.08 -13.13
CA ARG A 5 14.64 45.83 -12.59
C ARG A 5 15.49 45.32 -11.43
N THR A 6 15.16 45.86 -10.26
CA THR A 6 14.97 45.18 -8.96
C THR A 6 15.79 43.90 -8.69
N PRO A 7 16.70 43.90 -7.70
CA PRO A 7 17.32 42.68 -7.21
C PRO A 7 16.26 41.78 -6.55
N HIS A 8 16.25 40.50 -6.91
CA HIS A 8 15.50 39.47 -6.20
C HIS A 8 16.01 39.41 -4.76
N ALA A 9 15.13 39.73 -3.80
CA ALA A 9 15.39 39.51 -2.39
C ALA A 9 15.53 38.00 -2.15
N GLU A 10 16.70 37.56 -1.68
CA GLU A 10 16.83 36.27 -1.03
C GLU A 10 15.85 36.21 0.15
N PRO A 11 15.13 35.10 0.34
CA PRO A 11 14.28 34.95 1.50
C PRO A 11 15.19 34.88 2.73
N THR A 12 15.22 35.97 3.49
CA THR A 12 15.78 35.99 4.83
C THR A 12 15.03 34.96 5.67
N VAL A 13 15.73 33.88 6.03
CA VAL A 13 15.26 32.94 7.05
C VAL A 13 15.14 33.75 8.34
N ALA A 14 13.91 34.15 8.65
CA ALA A 14 13.61 34.84 9.88
C ALA A 14 13.97 33.89 11.03
N ASP A 15 15.01 34.27 11.77
CA ASP A 15 15.39 33.71 13.05
C ASP A 15 14.19 33.84 14.00
N ARG A 16 13.38 32.79 14.09
CA ARG A 16 12.34 32.66 15.10
C ARG A 16 12.95 31.91 16.27
N GLY A 17 13.59 32.66 17.15
CA GLY A 17 13.91 32.21 18.50
C GLY A 17 12.64 31.72 19.20
N GLY A 18 12.54 30.40 19.35
CA GLY A 18 11.58 29.69 20.19
C GLY A 18 12.35 28.63 20.96
N GLU A 19 12.33 28.74 22.28
CA GLU A 19 13.24 28.18 23.28
C GLU A 19 13.23 26.64 23.46
N GLU A 20 12.74 25.84 22.49
CA GLU A 20 12.61 24.38 22.64
C GLU A 20 13.03 23.50 21.45
N ASP A 21 13.30 24.04 20.26
CA ASP A 21 13.65 23.18 19.11
C ASP A 21 15.15 22.87 19.09
N GLY A 22 15.49 21.58 18.95
CA GLY A 22 16.85 21.12 18.70
C GLY A 22 17.43 21.69 17.39
N PRO A 23 18.64 21.26 16.98
CA PRO A 23 19.26 21.81 15.78
C PRO A 23 18.41 21.45 14.55
N ALA A 24 18.34 22.34 13.56
CA ALA A 24 17.58 22.06 12.34
C ALA A 24 18.16 20.84 11.62
N LEU A 25 17.36 20.15 10.82
CA LEU A 25 17.83 19.00 10.03
C LEU A 25 17.93 19.38 8.55
N GLU A 26 19.09 19.16 7.95
CA GLU A 26 19.28 19.26 6.49
C GLU A 26 19.28 17.85 5.88
N LEU A 27 18.20 17.49 5.18
CA LEU A 27 18.09 16.18 4.52
C LEU A 27 18.63 16.25 3.09
N LEU A 28 19.79 15.66 2.86
CA LEU A 28 20.41 15.50 1.55
C LEU A 28 19.82 14.26 0.85
N VAL A 29 19.30 14.42 -0.37
CA VAL A 29 18.72 13.35 -1.17
C VAL A 29 19.38 13.32 -2.54
N HIS A 30 19.98 12.20 -2.92
CA HIS A 30 20.62 12.06 -4.23
C HIS A 30 19.61 11.81 -5.36
N GLY A 31 19.98 12.18 -6.60
CA GLY A 31 19.22 11.84 -7.81
C GLY A 31 19.37 10.36 -8.25
N VAL A 32 18.93 10.03 -9.46
CA VAL A 32 18.84 8.64 -9.97
C VAL A 32 20.22 7.97 -10.16
N GLY A 33 21.32 8.73 -10.22
CA GLY A 33 22.67 8.19 -10.43
C GLY A 33 23.25 7.40 -9.25
N GLY A 34 22.65 7.54 -8.05
CA GLY A 34 23.19 7.00 -6.81
C GLY A 34 24.41 7.77 -6.33
N ALA A 35 24.40 8.21 -5.07
CA ALA A 35 25.57 8.78 -4.40
C ALA A 35 25.80 8.02 -3.10
N THR A 36 27.06 7.86 -2.73
CA THR A 36 27.42 7.29 -1.42
C THR A 36 27.14 8.30 -0.32
N PRO A 37 26.85 7.86 0.92
CA PRO A 37 26.67 8.78 2.03
C PRO A 37 27.94 9.62 2.30
N GLN A 38 29.13 9.08 2.03
CA GLN A 38 30.41 9.80 2.13
C GLN A 38 30.51 10.97 1.15
N GLU A 39 30.08 10.78 -0.10
CA GLU A 39 30.05 11.83 -1.12
C GLU A 39 29.02 12.92 -0.76
N MET A 40 27.82 12.52 -0.33
CA MET A 40 26.76 13.44 0.04
C MET A 40 27.15 14.30 1.26
N LEU A 41 27.69 13.67 2.30
CA LEU A 41 28.08 14.35 3.54
C LEU A 41 29.49 14.95 3.50
N ARG A 42 30.22 14.76 2.39
CA ARG A 42 31.64 15.15 2.22
C ARG A 42 32.50 14.71 3.42
N ALA A 43 32.30 13.49 3.89
CA ALA A 43 32.90 12.96 5.11
C ALA A 43 33.59 11.61 4.87
N HIS A 44 34.75 11.42 5.49
CA HIS A 44 35.51 10.16 5.39
C HIS A 44 34.81 9.00 6.09
N ARG A 45 34.08 9.28 7.19
CA ARG A 45 33.39 8.26 7.98
C ARG A 45 31.95 8.67 8.21
N THR A 46 31.03 7.77 7.90
CA THR A 46 29.60 7.95 8.10
C THR A 46 29.04 6.79 8.91
N VAL A 47 27.95 7.03 9.61
CA VAL A 47 27.23 6.05 10.42
C VAL A 47 25.79 6.00 9.97
N ARG A 48 25.25 4.79 9.79
CA ARG A 48 23.82 4.62 9.54
C ARG A 48 23.04 4.89 10.82
N VAL A 49 22.19 5.91 10.81
CA VAL A 49 21.34 6.28 11.94
C VAL A 49 20.08 5.44 11.95
N THR A 50 19.40 5.33 10.80
CA THR A 50 18.17 4.54 10.67
C THR A 50 18.05 3.90 9.28
N GLY A 51 17.11 2.98 9.14
CA GLY A 51 16.88 2.20 7.93
C GLY A 51 17.74 0.94 7.84
N ASP A 52 17.86 0.40 6.63
CA ASP A 52 18.47 -0.91 6.39
C ASP A 52 19.57 -0.85 5.30
N ARG A 53 19.83 -1.95 4.60
CA ARG A 53 20.83 -1.99 3.52
C ARG A 53 20.25 -1.52 2.17
N THR A 54 18.93 -1.37 2.09
CA THR A 54 18.20 -1.00 0.87
C THR A 54 17.88 0.49 0.85
N ALA A 55 17.43 1.05 1.97
CA ALA A 55 17.26 2.49 2.12
C ALA A 55 17.58 2.91 3.55
N ALA A 56 18.41 3.93 3.71
CA ALA A 56 18.92 4.32 5.02
C ALA A 56 19.31 5.79 5.08
N VAL A 57 19.28 6.32 6.30
CA VAL A 57 19.74 7.66 6.64
C VAL A 57 21.10 7.54 7.33
N TYR A 58 22.04 8.36 6.89
CA TYR A 58 23.41 8.41 7.39
C TYR A 58 23.73 9.79 7.93
N ARG A 59 24.56 9.81 8.98
CA ARG A 59 25.21 11.02 9.49
C ARG A 59 26.72 10.88 9.43
N ARG A 60 27.41 12.02 9.55
CA ARG A 60 28.84 12.03 9.85
C ARG A 60 29.05 11.51 11.28
N VAL A 61 30.21 10.90 11.56
CA VAL A 61 30.49 10.35 12.91
C VAL A 61 30.44 11.45 13.97
N GLU A 62 30.92 12.64 13.63
CA GLU A 62 30.95 13.84 14.46
C GLU A 62 29.58 14.45 14.76
N ASP A 63 28.56 14.13 13.96
CA ASP A 63 27.18 14.63 14.14
C ASP A 63 26.29 13.65 14.92
N VAL A 64 26.85 12.52 15.37
CA VAL A 64 26.11 11.59 16.23
C VAL A 64 25.88 12.25 17.59
N GLY A 65 24.63 12.29 18.04
CA GLY A 65 24.24 12.96 19.29
C GLY A 65 24.30 14.48 19.24
N ALA A 66 24.24 15.08 18.05
CA ALA A 66 24.24 16.53 17.88
C ALA A 66 23.07 17.22 18.62
N GLU A 67 21.97 16.50 18.83
CA GLU A 67 20.81 16.94 19.61
C GLU A 67 21.18 17.26 21.07
N GLU A 68 22.09 16.48 21.67
CA GLU A 68 22.57 16.66 23.04
C GLU A 68 23.52 17.86 23.17
N ARG A 69 24.26 18.16 22.09
CA ARG A 69 25.24 19.25 22.01
C ARG A 69 24.67 20.55 21.45
N SER A 70 23.41 20.55 21.07
CA SER A 70 22.74 21.68 20.40
C SER A 70 22.71 22.97 21.24
N ARG A 71 22.89 22.84 22.57
CA ARG A 71 22.97 23.95 23.52
C ARG A 71 24.37 24.51 23.73
N GLU A 72 25.40 23.88 23.14
CA GLU A 72 26.79 24.34 23.26
C GLU A 72 27.07 25.52 22.32
N ALA A 73 27.87 26.48 22.79
CA ALA A 73 28.27 27.63 21.99
C ALA A 73 29.10 27.16 20.78
N GLY A 74 28.61 27.44 19.56
CA GLY A 74 29.25 27.02 18.31
C GLY A 74 28.69 25.74 17.69
N ALA A 75 27.61 25.17 18.25
CA ALA A 75 26.89 24.07 17.63
C ALA A 75 26.37 24.46 16.22
N PRO A 76 26.37 23.52 15.24
CA PRO A 76 25.81 23.79 13.92
C PRO A 76 24.32 24.13 14.00
N SER A 77 23.88 25.12 13.22
CA SER A 77 22.46 25.47 13.12
C SER A 77 21.63 24.39 12.41
N ALA A 78 22.28 23.60 11.54
CA ALA A 78 21.66 22.47 10.86
C ALA A 78 22.58 21.23 10.83
N ILE A 79 21.99 20.05 11.06
CA ILE A 79 22.67 18.76 11.02
C ILE A 79 22.39 18.10 9.66
N PRO A 80 23.42 17.85 8.83
CA PRO A 80 23.23 17.22 7.54
C PRO A 80 23.05 15.70 7.69
N GLU A 81 21.99 15.18 7.08
CA GLU A 81 21.68 13.76 6.98
C GLU A 81 21.61 13.34 5.51
N ALA A 82 22.29 12.26 5.14
CA ALA A 82 22.19 11.70 3.80
C ALA A 82 21.16 10.57 3.76
N TYR A 83 20.10 10.75 2.99
CA TYR A 83 19.17 9.66 2.65
C TYR A 83 19.63 8.96 1.36
N CYS A 84 20.07 7.72 1.51
CA CYS A 84 20.53 6.87 0.41
C CYS A 84 19.44 5.86 0.03
N TRP A 85 19.01 5.88 -1.24
CA TRP A 85 17.89 5.09 -1.76
C TRP A 85 18.20 4.31 -3.05
N SER A 86 19.44 4.39 -3.54
CA SER A 86 19.88 3.75 -4.80
C SER A 86 19.69 2.23 -4.86
N HIS A 87 19.61 1.55 -3.71
CA HIS A 87 19.36 0.11 -3.65
C HIS A 87 17.87 -0.26 -3.80
N LEU A 88 16.94 0.72 -3.80
CA LEU A 88 15.52 0.49 -4.13
C LEU A 88 15.30 0.26 -5.63
N THR A 89 16.14 0.82 -6.49
CA THR A 89 15.94 0.80 -7.96
C THR A 89 16.92 -0.11 -8.71
N SER A 90 17.98 -0.58 -8.07
CA SER A 90 19.06 -1.37 -8.70
C SER A 90 18.93 -2.91 -8.57
N GLY A 91 17.86 -3.42 -7.94
CA GLY A 91 17.64 -4.86 -7.72
C GLY A 91 17.14 -5.63 -8.96
N ASN A 92 17.91 -6.62 -9.43
CA ASN A 92 17.75 -7.28 -10.74
C ASN A 92 16.97 -8.62 -10.76
N SER A 93 15.71 -8.68 -10.32
CA SER A 93 14.90 -9.89 -10.59
C SER A 93 13.39 -9.68 -10.71
N ALA A 94 12.88 -8.47 -10.43
CA ALA A 94 11.44 -8.20 -10.44
C ALA A 94 10.91 -7.56 -11.73
N ARG A 95 11.66 -7.55 -12.85
CA ARG A 95 11.26 -6.83 -14.08
C ARG A 95 9.89 -7.25 -14.62
N ALA A 96 9.55 -8.54 -14.58
CA ALA A 96 8.25 -9.03 -15.00
C ALA A 96 7.13 -8.60 -14.03
N LEU A 97 7.38 -8.67 -12.72
CA LEU A 97 6.46 -8.19 -11.70
C LEU A 97 6.25 -6.67 -11.80
N TRP A 98 7.26 -5.95 -12.26
CA TRP A 98 7.22 -4.50 -12.47
C TRP A 98 6.15 -4.09 -13.48
N LEU A 99 6.03 -4.77 -14.62
CA LEU A 99 4.98 -4.48 -15.60
C LEU A 99 3.58 -4.77 -15.03
N LEU A 100 3.45 -5.86 -14.27
CA LEU A 100 2.19 -6.24 -13.63
C LEU A 100 1.76 -5.24 -12.55
N LEU A 101 2.72 -4.74 -11.75
CA LEU A 101 2.49 -3.82 -10.65
C LEU A 101 2.57 -2.34 -11.06
N LEU A 102 2.99 -2.04 -12.29
CA LEU A 102 3.10 -0.68 -12.82
C LEU A 102 1.81 0.13 -12.63
N PRO A 103 0.61 -0.39 -12.93
CA PRO A 103 -0.63 0.37 -12.72
C PRO A 103 -0.84 0.77 -11.26
N PHE A 104 -0.51 -0.12 -10.31
CA PHE A 104 -0.61 0.16 -8.88
C PHE A 104 0.39 1.22 -8.45
N MET A 105 1.61 1.16 -8.97
CA MET A 105 2.64 2.16 -8.71
C MET A 105 2.21 3.55 -9.20
N VAL A 106 1.60 3.63 -10.38
CA VAL A 106 1.08 4.90 -10.92
C VAL A 106 -0.04 5.46 -10.04
N VAL A 107 -0.97 4.62 -9.57
CA VAL A 107 -2.02 5.06 -8.65
C VAL A 107 -1.44 5.54 -7.31
N ASN A 108 -0.43 4.84 -6.80
CA ASN A 108 0.29 5.26 -5.59
C ASN A 108 1.01 6.60 -5.80
N LEU A 109 1.67 6.80 -6.94
CA LEU A 109 2.31 8.06 -7.28
C LEU A 109 1.29 9.20 -7.42
N ALA A 110 0.16 8.96 -8.08
CA ALA A 110 -0.90 9.94 -8.26
C ALA A 110 -1.43 10.48 -6.91
N HIS A 111 -1.45 9.63 -5.87
CA HIS A 111 -1.82 10.06 -4.52
C HIS A 111 -0.87 11.14 -3.96
N TRP A 112 0.44 10.97 -4.19
CA TRP A 112 1.47 11.91 -3.74
C TRP A 112 1.60 13.14 -4.65
N MET A 113 1.24 13.04 -5.93
CA MET A 113 1.21 14.16 -6.88
C MET A 113 0.01 15.10 -6.71
N ARG A 114 -0.82 14.89 -5.68
CA ARG A 114 -1.98 15.73 -5.38
C ARG A 114 -1.55 17.20 -5.21
N PRO A 115 -2.10 18.16 -5.99
CA PRO A 115 -1.81 19.58 -5.80
C PRO A 115 -2.26 20.10 -4.43
N ALA A 116 -1.56 21.11 -3.90
CA ALA A 116 -2.00 21.83 -2.72
C ALA A 116 -3.36 22.51 -3.00
N ALA A 117 -4.43 22.01 -2.38
CA ALA A 117 -5.79 22.44 -2.62
C ALA A 117 -6.38 23.10 -1.37
N ALA A 118 -5.78 24.22 -0.96
CA ALA A 118 -6.22 25.01 0.19
C ALA A 118 -7.72 25.33 0.10
N GLY A 119 -8.47 25.05 1.17
CA GLY A 119 -9.91 25.31 1.25
C GLY A 119 -10.82 24.36 0.44
N ARG A 120 -10.30 23.33 -0.24
CA ARG A 120 -11.11 22.37 -1.04
C ARG A 120 -11.10 20.95 -0.45
N VAL A 121 -11.40 20.82 0.84
CA VAL A 121 -11.36 19.55 1.58
C VAL A 121 -12.20 18.44 0.92
N GLY A 122 -13.39 18.78 0.39
CA GLY A 122 -14.25 17.82 -0.31
C GLY A 122 -13.59 17.22 -1.56
N LEU A 123 -12.88 18.04 -2.36
CA LEU A 123 -12.19 17.59 -3.56
C LEU A 123 -11.00 16.69 -3.22
N VAL A 124 -10.24 17.03 -2.16
CA VAL A 124 -9.14 16.19 -1.66
C VAL A 124 -9.65 14.83 -1.21
N ARG A 125 -10.75 14.80 -0.45
CA ARG A 125 -11.41 13.56 -0.01
C ARG A 125 -11.91 12.72 -1.19
N ALA A 126 -12.56 13.36 -2.17
CA ALA A 126 -13.05 12.69 -3.37
C ALA A 126 -11.90 12.09 -4.19
N HIS A 127 -10.82 12.85 -4.42
CA HIS A 127 -9.64 12.37 -5.12
C HIS A 127 -9.01 11.14 -4.42
N GLY A 128 -8.83 11.21 -3.09
CA GLY A 128 -8.34 10.08 -2.31
C GLY A 128 -9.27 8.87 -2.30
N LEU A 129 -10.59 9.08 -2.34
CA LEU A 129 -11.56 7.98 -2.51
C LEU A 129 -11.45 7.33 -3.89
N LEU A 130 -11.43 8.14 -4.96
CA LEU A 130 -11.34 7.65 -6.33
C LEU A 130 -10.06 6.86 -6.58
N LEU A 131 -8.91 7.31 -6.07
CA LEU A 131 -7.66 6.55 -6.19
C LEU A 131 -7.71 5.22 -5.44
N ARG A 132 -8.35 5.17 -4.26
CA ARG A 132 -8.53 3.91 -3.51
C ARG A 132 -9.46 2.94 -4.25
N LEU A 133 -10.55 3.43 -4.84
CA LEU A 133 -11.45 2.62 -5.66
C LEU A 133 -10.77 2.13 -6.95
N LEU A 134 -9.97 2.99 -7.58
CA LEU A 134 -9.17 2.62 -8.75
C LEU A 134 -8.12 1.56 -8.41
N ALA A 135 -7.43 1.68 -7.28
CA ALA A 135 -6.49 0.66 -6.83
C ALA A 135 -7.21 -0.68 -6.56
N LEU A 136 -8.40 -0.64 -5.95
CA LEU A 136 -9.20 -1.82 -5.69
C LEU A 136 -9.66 -2.48 -6.99
N SER A 137 -10.14 -1.69 -7.96
CA SER A 137 -10.58 -2.22 -9.26
C SER A 137 -9.43 -2.86 -10.04
N LEU A 138 -8.22 -2.30 -9.97
CA LEU A 138 -7.01 -2.93 -10.53
C LEU A 138 -6.71 -4.29 -9.89
N THR A 139 -6.99 -4.45 -8.59
CA THR A 139 -6.81 -5.74 -7.89
C THR A 139 -7.80 -6.77 -8.39
N VAL A 140 -9.08 -6.39 -8.48
CA VAL A 140 -10.14 -7.25 -9.01
C VAL A 140 -9.86 -7.61 -10.47
N LEU A 141 -9.41 -6.66 -11.28
CA LEU A 141 -9.06 -6.88 -12.69
C LEU A 141 -7.89 -7.84 -12.83
N LEU A 142 -6.82 -7.65 -12.05
CA LEU A 142 -5.65 -8.51 -12.07
C LEU A 142 -5.99 -9.96 -11.69
N VAL A 143 -6.69 -10.14 -10.56
CA VAL A 143 -7.08 -11.48 -10.09
C VAL A 143 -8.13 -12.09 -11.03
N GLY A 144 -9.06 -11.28 -11.52
CA GLY A 144 -10.06 -11.68 -12.50
C GLY A 144 -9.43 -12.17 -13.80
N ALA A 145 -8.42 -11.47 -14.33
CA ALA A 145 -7.67 -11.93 -15.50
C ALA A 145 -6.96 -13.27 -15.26
N ALA A 146 -6.40 -13.49 -14.07
CA ALA A 146 -5.83 -14.78 -13.70
C ALA A 146 -6.90 -15.88 -13.60
N CYS A 147 -8.10 -15.56 -13.09
CA CYS A 147 -9.25 -16.47 -13.09
C CYS A 147 -9.71 -16.80 -14.51
N GLU A 148 -9.87 -15.82 -15.40
CA GLU A 148 -10.23 -16.04 -16.81
C GLU A 148 -9.26 -16.99 -17.51
N VAL A 149 -7.94 -16.74 -17.37
CA VAL A 149 -6.93 -17.60 -17.98
C VAL A 149 -6.96 -19.02 -17.38
N ALA A 150 -6.99 -19.15 -16.06
CA ALA A 150 -6.89 -20.46 -15.42
C ALA A 150 -8.19 -21.26 -15.46
N LEU A 151 -9.30 -20.65 -15.04
CA LEU A 151 -10.58 -21.31 -14.88
C LEU A 151 -11.30 -21.45 -16.22
N ASP A 152 -11.38 -20.38 -17.01
CA ASP A 152 -12.13 -20.41 -18.27
C ASP A 152 -11.27 -20.98 -19.42
N LEU A 153 -10.17 -20.34 -19.80
CA LEU A 153 -9.41 -20.77 -20.97
C LEU A 153 -8.75 -22.14 -20.78
N VAL A 154 -8.09 -22.37 -19.64
CA VAL A 154 -7.35 -23.61 -19.39
C VAL A 154 -8.26 -24.74 -18.92
N ALA A 155 -8.99 -24.56 -17.81
CA ALA A 155 -9.73 -25.65 -17.19
C ALA A 155 -11.09 -25.94 -17.84
N TRP A 156 -11.81 -24.92 -18.28
CA TRP A 156 -13.12 -25.07 -18.90
C TRP A 156 -13.01 -25.36 -20.40
N GLN A 157 -12.36 -24.48 -21.16
CA GLN A 157 -12.31 -24.58 -22.62
C GLN A 157 -11.28 -25.62 -23.09
N CYS A 158 -10.00 -25.48 -22.72
CA CYS A 158 -8.95 -26.35 -23.26
C CYS A 158 -9.01 -27.77 -22.67
N ALA A 159 -9.02 -27.92 -21.35
CA ALA A 159 -9.15 -29.24 -20.74
C ALA A 159 -10.53 -29.88 -21.05
N GLY A 160 -11.57 -29.05 -21.28
CA GLY A 160 -12.89 -29.46 -21.80
C GLY A 160 -12.86 -30.14 -23.16
N SER A 161 -11.90 -29.78 -24.00
CA SER A 161 -11.80 -30.20 -25.40
C SER A 161 -10.77 -31.33 -25.57
N PRO A 162 -11.18 -32.54 -26.01
CA PRO A 162 -10.24 -33.63 -26.28
C PRO A 162 -9.14 -33.24 -27.27
N ARG A 163 -9.46 -32.39 -28.26
CA ARG A 163 -8.49 -31.89 -29.24
C ARG A 163 -7.45 -30.97 -28.61
N CYS A 164 -7.87 -30.02 -27.76
CA CYS A 164 -6.93 -29.11 -27.12
C CYS A 164 -6.04 -29.86 -26.14
N ALA A 165 -6.62 -30.74 -25.33
CA ALA A 165 -5.88 -31.53 -24.34
C ALA A 165 -4.91 -32.56 -24.97
N ALA A 166 -5.23 -33.14 -26.13
CA ALA A 166 -4.34 -34.10 -26.81
C ALA A 166 -2.97 -33.51 -27.16
N GLU A 167 -2.90 -32.21 -27.46
CA GLU A 167 -1.65 -31.51 -27.74
C GLU A 167 -0.91 -31.05 -26.47
N ARG A 168 -1.52 -31.16 -25.27
CA ARG A 168 -0.96 -30.72 -23.98
C ARG A 168 -1.01 -31.85 -22.96
N SER A 169 0.02 -32.69 -22.93
CA SER A 169 0.10 -33.85 -22.04
C SER A 169 -0.09 -33.55 -20.55
N TRP A 170 0.28 -32.35 -20.08
CA TRP A 170 0.08 -31.91 -18.70
C TRP A 170 -1.39 -31.67 -18.33
N LEU A 171 -2.30 -31.53 -19.30
CA LEU A 171 -3.74 -31.43 -19.11
C LEU A 171 -4.45 -32.79 -19.15
N ALA A 172 -3.75 -33.87 -19.53
CA ALA A 172 -4.38 -35.17 -19.80
C ALA A 172 -5.15 -35.73 -18.59
N PHE A 173 -4.69 -35.46 -17.35
CA PHE A 173 -5.39 -35.92 -16.14
C PHE A 173 -6.75 -35.26 -15.93
N MET A 174 -6.98 -34.07 -16.50
CA MET A 174 -8.25 -33.32 -16.44
C MET A 174 -9.12 -33.52 -17.69
N ALA A 175 -8.57 -34.10 -18.75
CA ALA A 175 -9.28 -34.21 -20.03
C ALA A 175 -10.29 -35.37 -20.03
N PRO A 176 -11.44 -35.23 -20.72
CA PRO A 176 -12.26 -36.37 -21.07
C PRO A 176 -11.64 -37.08 -22.28
N ASP A 177 -11.91 -38.37 -22.41
CA ASP A 177 -11.61 -39.15 -23.61
C ASP A 177 -12.55 -38.77 -24.78
N ALA A 178 -12.31 -39.37 -25.95
CA ALA A 178 -13.09 -39.10 -27.16
C ALA A 178 -14.57 -39.51 -27.04
N SER A 179 -14.92 -40.37 -26.08
CA SER A 179 -16.29 -40.79 -25.77
C SER A 179 -16.95 -39.92 -24.69
N GLY A 180 -16.26 -38.90 -24.17
CA GLY A 180 -16.75 -38.04 -23.10
C GLY A 180 -16.59 -38.65 -21.70
N ASN A 181 -16.01 -39.85 -21.60
CA ASN A 181 -15.71 -40.48 -20.32
C ASN A 181 -14.36 -39.98 -19.81
N GLY A 182 -14.15 -39.92 -18.50
CA GLY A 182 -12.82 -39.60 -17.99
C GLY A 182 -12.68 -39.91 -16.51
N GLY A 183 -11.48 -39.69 -15.99
CA GLY A 183 -11.16 -39.95 -14.59
C GLY A 183 -11.83 -38.99 -13.60
N TRP A 184 -11.51 -39.15 -12.32
CA TRP A 184 -12.06 -38.32 -11.23
C TRP A 184 -11.98 -36.80 -11.50
N TRP A 185 -10.88 -36.34 -12.08
CA TRP A 185 -10.61 -34.94 -12.38
C TRP A 185 -11.23 -34.44 -13.68
N SER A 186 -11.80 -35.31 -14.52
CA SER A 186 -12.46 -34.92 -15.75
C SER A 186 -13.87 -34.36 -15.53
N GLN A 187 -14.41 -34.34 -14.32
CA GLN A 187 -15.69 -33.68 -14.10
C GLN A 187 -15.55 -32.15 -14.17
N PRO A 188 -16.42 -31.42 -14.90
CA PRO A 188 -16.27 -29.98 -15.13
C PRO A 188 -16.00 -29.17 -13.84
N GLY A 189 -16.76 -29.42 -12.77
CA GLY A 189 -16.55 -28.74 -11.49
C GLY A 189 -15.23 -29.08 -10.78
N ARG A 190 -14.70 -30.30 -10.96
CA ARG A 190 -13.47 -30.75 -10.29
C ARG A 190 -12.20 -30.23 -10.97
N ARG A 191 -12.25 -29.97 -12.28
CA ARG A 191 -11.14 -29.34 -13.03
C ARG A 191 -10.84 -27.92 -12.55
N LEU A 192 -11.84 -27.24 -12.00
CA LEU A 192 -11.68 -25.89 -11.47
C LEU A 192 -10.84 -25.85 -10.20
N LEU A 193 -10.79 -26.94 -9.41
CA LEU A 193 -9.99 -27.01 -8.18
C LEU A 193 -8.48 -26.85 -8.42
N PRO A 194 -7.81 -27.66 -9.27
CA PRO A 194 -6.40 -27.46 -9.57
C PRO A 194 -6.15 -26.13 -10.29
N ALA A 195 -7.10 -25.64 -11.11
CA ALA A 195 -6.97 -24.37 -11.80
C ALA A 195 -7.06 -23.15 -10.87
N ALA A 196 -7.85 -23.23 -9.79
CA ALA A 196 -7.95 -22.19 -8.78
C ALA A 196 -6.64 -21.95 -8.02
N VAL A 197 -5.68 -22.90 -8.08
CA VAL A 197 -4.36 -22.74 -7.45
C VAL A 197 -3.66 -21.51 -7.99
N LEU A 198 -3.71 -21.24 -9.31
CA LEU A 198 -3.01 -20.11 -9.91
C LEU A 198 -3.47 -18.75 -9.34
N PRO A 199 -4.76 -18.35 -9.42
CA PRO A 199 -5.20 -17.06 -8.88
C PRO A 199 -5.13 -16.99 -7.34
N THR A 200 -5.24 -18.13 -6.64
CA THR A 200 -5.09 -18.19 -5.18
C THR A 200 -3.64 -17.94 -4.75
N VAL A 201 -2.67 -18.59 -5.43
CA VAL A 201 -1.24 -18.37 -5.19
C VAL A 201 -0.84 -16.94 -5.55
N LEU A 202 -1.34 -16.39 -6.66
CA LEU A 202 -1.13 -14.99 -7.01
C LEU A 202 -1.60 -14.05 -5.89
N THR A 203 -2.82 -14.24 -5.38
CA THR A 203 -3.38 -13.44 -4.28
C THR A 203 -2.54 -13.60 -3.01
N GLY A 204 -2.15 -14.83 -2.67
CA GLY A 204 -1.28 -15.12 -1.52
C GLY A 204 0.11 -14.48 -1.64
N LEU A 205 0.70 -14.48 -2.83
CA LEU A 205 1.98 -13.83 -3.11
C LEU A 205 1.89 -12.31 -2.93
N LEU A 206 0.83 -11.68 -3.47
CA LEU A 206 0.59 -10.24 -3.31
C LEU A 206 0.37 -9.86 -1.83
N TRP A 207 -0.38 -10.67 -1.09
CA TRP A 207 -0.55 -10.50 0.35
C TRP A 207 0.79 -10.59 1.08
N TRP A 208 1.60 -11.60 0.78
CA TRP A 208 2.92 -11.79 1.40
C TRP A 208 3.85 -10.61 1.11
N LEU A 209 3.94 -10.17 -0.15
CA LEU A 209 4.73 -9.00 -0.54
C LEU A 209 4.25 -7.74 0.19
N SER A 210 2.94 -7.49 0.22
CA SER A 210 2.35 -6.32 0.87
C SER A 210 2.57 -6.34 2.40
N ARG A 211 2.50 -7.51 3.02
CA ARG A 211 2.78 -7.66 4.46
C ARG A 211 4.24 -7.39 4.77
N ARG A 212 5.15 -7.90 3.94
CA ARG A 212 6.60 -7.71 4.09
C ARG A 212 7.00 -6.25 3.95
N THR A 213 6.49 -5.53 2.94
CA THR A 213 6.79 -4.10 2.74
C THR A 213 6.22 -3.24 3.86
N TRP A 214 4.97 -3.49 4.27
CA TRP A 214 4.35 -2.78 5.39
C TRP A 214 5.12 -2.99 6.70
N SER A 215 5.53 -4.22 7.00
CA SER A 215 6.29 -4.53 8.21
C SER A 215 7.70 -3.93 8.21
N ALA A 216 8.30 -3.73 7.04
CA ALA A 216 9.66 -3.18 6.95
C ALA A 216 9.67 -1.66 7.10
N TYR A 217 8.72 -0.97 6.45
CA TYR A 217 8.77 0.50 6.30
C TYR A 217 7.66 1.23 7.08
N GLU A 218 6.44 0.72 7.09
CA GLU A 218 5.26 1.45 7.61
C GLU A 218 4.98 1.18 9.09
N SER A 219 5.52 0.09 9.66
CA SER A 219 5.36 -0.23 11.09
C SER A 219 6.49 0.30 11.98
N GLN A 220 7.43 1.08 11.44
CA GLN A 220 8.52 1.64 12.22
C GLN A 220 8.00 2.78 13.13
N PRO A 221 8.25 2.74 14.45
CA PRO A 221 7.87 3.83 15.32
C PRO A 221 8.71 5.09 15.02
N PRO A 222 8.17 6.29 15.28
CA PRO A 222 8.97 7.52 15.25
C PRO A 222 10.18 7.38 16.18
N TRP A 223 11.35 7.83 15.71
CA TRP A 223 12.60 7.79 16.47
C TRP A 223 12.51 8.60 17.78
N HIS A 224 11.83 9.74 17.75
CA HIS A 224 11.46 10.52 18.92
C HIS A 224 9.94 10.55 19.06
N ASP A 225 9.41 10.15 20.21
CA ASP A 225 8.00 10.35 20.53
C ASP A 225 7.79 11.81 20.95
N PRO A 226 7.19 12.67 20.10
CA PRO A 226 7.04 14.10 20.42
C PRO A 226 6.10 14.32 21.62
N MET A 227 5.33 13.30 22.02
CA MET A 227 4.34 13.39 23.09
C MET A 227 4.78 12.69 24.40
N LYS A 228 5.99 12.11 24.46
CA LYS A 228 6.51 11.59 25.73
C LYS A 228 6.71 12.70 26.79
N GLY A 229 6.79 13.96 26.36
CA GLY A 229 6.85 15.14 27.25
C GLY A 229 5.49 15.71 27.66
N THR A 230 4.37 15.30 27.03
CA THR A 230 3.03 15.82 27.34
C THR A 230 2.15 14.85 28.14
N ALA A 231 2.66 13.64 28.39
CA ALA A 231 1.96 12.58 29.13
C ALA A 231 1.73 12.89 30.63
N ASP A 232 2.19 14.03 31.14
CA ASP A 232 1.92 14.50 32.51
C ASP A 232 0.59 15.28 32.62
N GLN A 233 -0.16 15.43 31.53
CA GLN A 233 -1.52 15.96 31.56
C GLN A 233 -2.52 14.81 31.48
N GLY A 234 -3.19 14.56 32.60
CA GLY A 234 -4.01 13.37 32.87
C GLY A 234 -5.17 13.07 31.91
N PRO A 235 -5.83 11.91 32.09
CA PRO A 235 -6.72 11.30 31.11
C PRO A 235 -8.14 11.91 31.18
N THR A 236 -8.29 13.18 30.82
CA THR A 236 -9.63 13.80 30.61
C THR A 236 -9.56 14.88 29.54
N ALA A 237 -9.29 14.48 28.30
CA ALA A 237 -9.68 15.28 27.15
C ALA A 237 -10.19 14.31 26.08
N VAL A 238 -11.51 14.07 26.11
CA VAL A 238 -12.24 13.69 24.90
C VAL A 238 -12.08 14.88 23.96
N VAL A 239 -11.03 14.85 23.13
CA VAL A 239 -10.87 15.82 22.04
C VAL A 239 -11.90 15.41 21.01
N GLU A 240 -13.11 15.95 21.18
CA GLU A 240 -14.06 16.08 20.08
C GLU A 240 -13.31 16.69 18.89
N ASP A 241 -13.49 16.06 17.73
CA ASP A 241 -12.95 16.36 16.41
C ASP A 241 -13.33 17.81 15.98
N HIS A 242 -12.79 18.80 16.68
CA HIS A 242 -12.94 20.21 16.31
C HIS A 242 -12.01 20.45 15.14
N GLU A 243 -12.62 20.58 13.96
CA GLU A 243 -12.07 21.34 12.84
C GLU A 243 -11.48 22.66 13.36
N ARG A 244 -10.15 22.71 13.49
CA ARG A 244 -9.36 23.90 13.87
C ARG A 244 -7.99 23.84 13.20
N PRO A 245 -7.43 25.00 12.83
CA PRO A 245 -7.51 25.46 11.46
C PRO A 245 -6.21 25.19 10.70
N VAL A 246 -6.32 25.25 9.38
CA VAL A 246 -5.25 25.47 8.40
C VAL A 246 -4.56 26.84 8.62
N ALA A 247 -4.42 27.30 9.87
CA ALA A 247 -4.10 28.69 10.21
C ALA A 247 -2.61 29.02 10.25
N ASP A 248 -1.72 28.02 10.23
CA ASP A 248 -0.29 28.28 10.36
C ASP A 248 0.48 28.20 9.04
N GLY A 249 -0.21 27.91 7.92
CA GLY A 249 0.41 27.83 6.59
C GLY A 249 1.52 26.79 6.44
N ARG A 250 1.75 25.94 7.46
CA ARG A 250 2.78 24.91 7.47
C ARG A 250 2.42 23.81 6.46
N PRO A 251 3.37 23.34 5.62
CA PRO A 251 3.15 22.23 4.71
C PRO A 251 2.69 20.95 5.44
N ASP A 252 1.85 20.13 4.80
CA ASP A 252 1.33 18.88 5.38
C ASP A 252 2.46 17.95 5.87
N LEU A 253 3.62 17.97 5.21
CA LEU A 253 4.83 17.20 5.56
C LEU A 253 5.36 17.48 6.98
N CYS A 254 5.05 18.66 7.53
CA CYS A 254 5.44 19.05 8.89
C CYS A 254 4.46 18.55 9.95
N LEU A 255 3.30 18.02 9.55
CA LEU A 255 2.29 17.57 10.49
C LEU A 255 2.68 16.18 11.05
N PRO A 256 2.59 15.96 12.37
CA PRO A 256 3.03 14.71 12.99
C PRO A 256 2.31 13.48 12.46
N GLY A 257 1.04 13.63 12.06
CA GLY A 257 0.28 12.54 11.47
C GLY A 257 0.75 12.17 10.08
N PHE A 258 1.39 13.08 9.32
CA PHE A 258 1.66 12.93 7.88
C PHE A 258 2.46 11.67 7.51
N TRP A 259 3.44 11.30 8.31
CA TRP A 259 4.35 10.18 8.02
C TRP A 259 3.87 8.84 8.61
N PHE A 260 2.80 8.82 9.40
CA PHE A 260 2.30 7.61 10.07
C PHE A 260 0.95 7.18 9.53
N GLY A 261 0.95 6.25 8.57
CA GLY A 261 -0.25 5.70 7.92
C GLY A 261 -0.55 4.24 8.29
N ARG A 262 0.11 3.70 9.32
CA ARG A 262 0.15 2.26 9.65
C ARG A 262 -1.19 1.54 9.55
N ARG A 263 -2.25 2.05 10.18
CA ARG A 263 -3.55 1.38 10.15
C ARG A 263 -4.30 1.53 8.85
N LEU A 264 -4.26 2.73 8.25
CA LEU A 264 -4.89 2.93 6.94
C LEU A 264 -4.30 1.95 5.94
N VAL A 265 -2.98 1.83 5.88
CA VAL A 265 -2.29 0.90 4.98
C VAL A 265 -2.60 -0.56 5.35
N ALA A 266 -2.67 -0.90 6.65
CA ALA A 266 -3.04 -2.25 7.08
C ALA A 266 -4.47 -2.62 6.68
N ARG A 267 -5.43 -1.70 6.87
CA ARG A 267 -6.85 -1.85 6.53
C ARG A 267 -7.04 -1.98 5.03
N LEU A 268 -6.38 -1.12 4.24
CA LEU A 268 -6.43 -1.21 2.78
C LEU A 268 -5.79 -2.51 2.29
N ARG A 269 -4.64 -2.93 2.82
CA ARG A 269 -4.04 -4.24 2.48
C ARG A 269 -5.02 -5.39 2.74
N ALA A 270 -5.66 -5.40 3.90
CA ALA A 270 -6.65 -6.42 4.25
C ALA A 270 -7.83 -6.41 3.27
N ALA A 271 -8.35 -5.23 2.92
CA ALA A 271 -9.44 -5.06 1.96
C ALA A 271 -9.06 -5.56 0.56
N HIS A 272 -7.86 -5.25 0.06
CA HIS A 272 -7.36 -5.74 -1.22
C HIS A 272 -7.15 -7.26 -1.24
N THR A 273 -6.63 -7.82 -0.14
CA THR A 273 -6.45 -9.28 0.00
C THR A 273 -7.81 -9.98 -0.01
N ALA A 274 -8.78 -9.46 0.74
CA ALA A 274 -10.13 -9.96 0.76
C ALA A 274 -10.79 -9.86 -0.64
N ALA A 275 -10.66 -8.72 -1.32
CA ALA A 275 -11.16 -8.55 -2.69
C ALA A 275 -10.58 -9.57 -3.67
N GLY A 276 -9.28 -9.89 -3.56
CA GLY A 276 -8.66 -10.93 -4.36
C GLY A 276 -9.30 -12.30 -4.15
N PHE A 277 -9.40 -12.76 -2.90
CA PHE A 277 -10.04 -14.04 -2.59
C PHE A 277 -11.53 -14.08 -2.92
N LEU A 278 -12.25 -12.96 -2.73
CA LEU A 278 -13.66 -12.84 -3.14
C LEU A 278 -13.83 -12.95 -4.65
N THR A 279 -12.88 -12.41 -5.43
CA THR A 279 -12.88 -12.54 -6.89
C THR A 279 -12.71 -13.99 -7.31
N VAL A 280 -11.79 -14.73 -6.69
CA VAL A 280 -11.61 -16.18 -6.93
C VAL A 280 -12.85 -16.96 -6.52
N GLY A 281 -13.39 -16.70 -5.33
CA GLY A 281 -14.60 -17.36 -4.84
C GLY A 281 -15.82 -17.11 -5.73
N ALA A 282 -16.04 -15.87 -6.16
CA ALA A 282 -17.11 -15.51 -7.08
C ALA A 282 -16.95 -16.25 -8.42
N ALA A 283 -15.74 -16.24 -9.01
CA ALA A 283 -15.47 -16.94 -10.27
C ALA A 283 -15.77 -18.45 -10.20
N LEU A 284 -15.42 -19.11 -9.09
CA LEU A 284 -15.66 -20.53 -8.89
C LEU A 284 -17.15 -20.87 -8.67
N THR A 285 -17.89 -19.97 -8.02
CA THR A 285 -19.24 -20.29 -7.51
C THR A 285 -20.37 -19.80 -8.40
N VAL A 286 -20.16 -18.81 -9.26
CA VAL A 286 -21.22 -18.25 -10.13
C VAL A 286 -21.79 -19.30 -11.07
N ALA A 287 -20.93 -20.08 -11.74
CA ALA A 287 -21.36 -21.10 -12.67
C ALA A 287 -22.09 -22.26 -11.97
N ALA A 288 -21.56 -22.73 -10.84
CA ALA A 288 -22.16 -23.78 -10.03
C ALA A 288 -23.54 -23.38 -9.49
N CYS A 289 -23.66 -22.17 -8.93
CA CYS A 289 -24.92 -21.67 -8.39
C CYS A 289 -26.01 -21.53 -9.49
N ARG A 290 -25.63 -21.08 -10.70
CA ARG A 290 -26.57 -21.02 -11.84
C ARG A 290 -27.02 -22.42 -12.29
N HIS A 291 -26.10 -23.39 -12.31
CA HIS A 291 -26.41 -24.77 -12.67
C HIS A 291 -27.40 -25.39 -11.65
N ASP A 292 -27.10 -25.28 -10.36
CA ASP A 292 -27.90 -25.83 -9.28
C ASP A 292 -29.32 -25.21 -9.21
N GLN A 293 -29.49 -23.98 -9.69
CA GLN A 293 -30.80 -23.32 -9.81
C GLN A 293 -31.61 -23.78 -11.03
N GLY A 294 -30.95 -24.20 -12.12
CA GLY A 294 -31.61 -24.57 -13.38
C GLY A 294 -32.11 -26.02 -13.46
N THR A 295 -31.48 -26.95 -12.73
CA THR A 295 -31.73 -28.40 -12.85
C THR A 295 -32.90 -28.94 -11.99
N ALA A 296 -33.99 -28.18 -11.87
CA ALA A 296 -35.17 -28.41 -11.01
C ALA A 296 -35.01 -27.91 -9.56
N GLY A 297 -35.83 -26.89 -9.22
CA GLY A 297 -35.72 -26.08 -8.01
C GLY A 297 -35.96 -26.81 -6.69
N ALA A 298 -35.45 -26.19 -5.62
CA ALA A 298 -35.65 -26.49 -4.20
C ALA A 298 -34.96 -27.75 -3.64
N GLY A 299 -33.70 -28.00 -4.02
CA GLY A 299 -32.80 -28.91 -3.30
C GLY A 299 -31.84 -28.17 -2.33
N GLY A 300 -31.30 -28.90 -1.35
CA GLY A 300 -30.26 -28.39 -0.43
C GLY A 300 -29.04 -27.72 -1.11
N PRO A 301 -28.52 -28.21 -2.26
CA PRO A 301 -27.42 -27.56 -2.97
C PRO A 301 -27.73 -26.15 -3.48
N ALA A 302 -28.93 -25.92 -4.01
CA ALA A 302 -29.34 -24.60 -4.50
C ALA A 302 -29.44 -23.58 -3.34
N ALA A 303 -30.01 -23.98 -2.20
CA ALA A 303 -30.07 -23.14 -1.00
C ALA A 303 -28.67 -22.80 -0.47
N PHE A 304 -27.76 -23.79 -0.44
CA PHE A 304 -26.37 -23.59 -0.05
C PHE A 304 -25.65 -22.64 -1.02
N GLY A 305 -25.82 -22.81 -2.33
CA GLY A 305 -25.25 -21.94 -3.36
C GLY A 305 -25.71 -20.49 -3.22
N VAL A 306 -27.00 -20.27 -2.96
CA VAL A 306 -27.54 -18.92 -2.69
C VAL A 306 -26.95 -18.33 -1.41
N ALA A 307 -26.92 -19.10 -0.31
CA ALA A 307 -26.35 -18.64 0.96
C ALA A 307 -24.87 -18.24 0.80
N LEU A 308 -24.09 -19.03 0.06
CA LEU A 308 -22.69 -18.74 -0.24
C LEU A 308 -22.55 -17.47 -1.10
N GLN A 309 -23.38 -17.27 -2.12
CA GLN A 309 -23.38 -16.04 -2.92
C GLN A 309 -23.74 -14.80 -2.08
N VAL A 310 -24.74 -14.91 -1.19
CA VAL A 310 -25.10 -13.83 -0.26
C VAL A 310 -23.94 -13.51 0.67
N MET A 311 -23.24 -14.52 1.21
CA MET A 311 -22.07 -14.32 2.06
C MET A 311 -20.93 -13.62 1.31
N LEU A 312 -20.64 -14.04 0.08
CA LEU A 312 -19.62 -13.39 -0.77
C LEU A 312 -19.99 -11.94 -1.10
N ALA A 313 -21.26 -11.67 -1.42
CA ALA A 313 -21.75 -10.32 -1.68
C ALA A 313 -21.67 -9.42 -0.43
N ALA A 314 -22.06 -9.94 0.75
CA ALA A 314 -21.94 -9.23 2.01
C ALA A 314 -20.47 -8.89 2.34
N ALA A 315 -19.55 -9.84 2.12
CA ALA A 315 -18.13 -9.60 2.29
C ALA A 315 -17.59 -8.56 1.29
N ALA A 316 -18.07 -8.56 0.04
CA ALA A 316 -17.70 -7.53 -0.95
C ALA A 316 -18.19 -6.14 -0.54
N VAL A 317 -19.41 -6.03 0.01
CA VAL A 317 -19.93 -4.77 0.57
C VAL A 317 -19.07 -4.31 1.75
N ALA A 318 -18.66 -5.22 2.64
CA ALA A 318 -17.77 -4.89 3.76
C ALA A 318 -16.40 -4.39 3.28
N VAL A 319 -15.84 -4.99 2.22
CA VAL A 319 -14.60 -4.52 1.56
C VAL A 319 -14.79 -3.11 1.00
N LEU A 320 -15.88 -2.86 0.26
CA LEU A 320 -16.17 -1.53 -0.28
C LEU A 320 -16.35 -0.49 0.82
N ALA A 321 -17.10 -0.80 1.87
CA ALA A 321 -17.27 0.08 3.04
C ALA A 321 -15.92 0.38 3.70
N THR A 322 -15.05 -0.62 3.83
CA THR A 322 -13.69 -0.47 4.38
C THR A 322 -12.84 0.46 3.52
N VAL A 323 -12.90 0.34 2.20
CA VAL A 323 -12.15 1.18 1.25
C VAL A 323 -12.71 2.61 1.20
N CYS A 324 -14.03 2.75 1.29
CA CYS A 324 -14.73 4.04 1.28
C CYS A 324 -14.64 4.80 2.62
N SER A 325 -14.42 4.09 3.73
CA SER A 325 -14.29 4.69 5.06
C SER A 325 -13.20 5.78 5.10
N ARG A 326 -13.32 6.74 6.01
CA ARG A 326 -12.44 7.93 6.05
C ARG A 326 -10.95 7.53 6.13
N GLY A 327 -10.13 8.30 5.42
CA GLY A 327 -8.67 8.16 5.38
C GLY A 327 -8.00 8.71 6.64
N ARG A 328 -6.66 8.70 6.64
CA ARG A 328 -5.77 9.16 7.70
C ARG A 328 -5.88 10.69 7.87
N GLY A 329 -5.94 11.19 9.11
CA GLY A 329 -5.84 12.62 9.40
C GLY A 329 -4.39 13.06 9.49
N GLU A 330 -3.97 14.08 8.74
CA GLU A 330 -2.55 14.50 8.69
C GLU A 330 -2.05 15.11 10.00
N SER A 331 -2.94 15.57 10.88
CA SER A 331 -2.61 16.23 12.15
C SER A 331 -2.29 15.29 13.32
N THR A 332 -2.83 14.06 13.32
CA THR A 332 -2.71 13.14 14.47
C THR A 332 -2.04 11.82 14.06
N PRO A 333 -0.95 11.41 14.75
CA PRO A 333 -0.37 10.08 14.55
C PRO A 333 -1.38 8.99 14.92
N ASP A 334 -1.61 8.04 14.02
CA ASP A 334 -2.54 6.93 14.27
C ASP A 334 -1.90 5.89 15.19
N ARG A 335 -2.00 6.13 16.50
CA ARG A 335 -1.33 5.35 17.57
C ARG A 335 -2.27 4.54 18.46
N ARG A 336 -3.59 4.67 18.31
CA ARG A 336 -4.51 3.88 19.17
C ARG A 336 -4.17 2.39 19.00
N PRO A 337 -4.10 1.59 20.08
CA PRO A 337 -4.16 0.14 19.97
C PRO A 337 -5.46 -0.24 19.26
N ASP A 338 -5.46 -1.34 18.51
CA ASP A 338 -6.72 -1.90 18.00
C ASP A 338 -7.57 -2.22 19.23
N ASP A 339 -8.66 -1.48 19.42
CA ASP A 339 -9.67 -1.92 20.37
C ASP A 339 -10.10 -3.31 19.87
N PRO A 340 -9.98 -4.36 20.70
CA PRO A 340 -10.63 -5.61 20.38
C PRO A 340 -12.11 -5.27 20.22
N LEU A 341 -12.63 -5.53 19.03
CA LEU A 341 -14.03 -5.29 18.65
C LEU A 341 -14.96 -5.66 19.81
N SER A 342 -15.56 -4.66 20.44
CA SER A 342 -16.73 -4.79 21.31
C SER A 342 -17.99 -4.91 20.48
#